data_AF-A0A2A5VZG1-F1
#
_entry.id   AF-A0A2A5VZG1-F1
#
_cell.length_a   1.000
_cell.length_b   1.000
_cell.length_c   1.000
_cell.angle_alpha   90.00
_cell.angle_beta   90.00
_cell.angle_gamma   90.00
#
_symmetry.space_group_name_H-M   'P 1'
#
loop_
_entity.id
_entity.type
_entity.pdbx_description
1 polymer ?
#
loop_
_entity_poly.entity_id
_entity_poly.type
_entity_poly.pdbx_seq_one_letter_code
_entity_poly.pdbx_strand_id
1 'polypeptide(L)'
;MATLRKSPNSKNWIACFRSLDGKQHNRSTKIPDSGNSKERADAKRRAQQIADRFERIARGELKRESDLRQIVIEIAGLSSATEAKAQTVREFYFDWLEAKRMEGIAEGSMSRYKGVVDAFLEQLIDRDAAPFDSLSQDDFETYRLAMLDAGRSTPTVSNHIKILRFAYTRARQLNRISYDPTAGVKQKATARHSKAAF
;
A
#
# COMPACT_ATOMS: atom_id res chain seq x y z
N MET A 1 9.65 18.25 -27.25
CA MET A 1 10.33 18.85 -26.09
C MET A 1 9.27 19.54 -25.26
N ALA A 2 9.15 19.14 -24.00
CA ALA A 2 8.22 19.73 -23.07
C ALA A 2 8.62 21.16 -22.73
N THR A 3 7.63 22.02 -22.51
CA THR A 3 7.85 23.42 -22.15
C THR A 3 7.13 23.76 -20.85
N LEU A 4 7.63 24.78 -20.16
CA LEU A 4 7.00 25.32 -18.97
C LEU A 4 6.19 26.57 -19.32
N ARG A 5 4.97 26.64 -18.81
CA ARG A 5 4.08 27.79 -18.90
C ARG A 5 3.79 28.33 -17.51
N LYS A 6 3.74 29.66 -17.41
CA LYS A 6 3.19 30.35 -16.24
C LYS A 6 1.69 30.57 -16.44
N SER A 7 0.89 30.34 -15.41
CA SER A 7 -0.54 30.63 -15.44
C SER A 7 -0.84 31.75 -14.44
N PRO A 8 -1.59 32.80 -14.81
CA PRO A 8 -1.97 33.86 -13.88
C PRO A 8 -2.71 33.33 -12.64
N ASN A 9 -3.44 32.21 -12.79
CA ASN A 9 -4.29 31.64 -11.75
C ASN A 9 -3.60 30.52 -10.95
N SER A 10 -2.31 30.24 -11.16
CA SER A 10 -1.59 29.21 -10.40
C SER A 10 -0.20 29.67 -10.04
N LYS A 11 0.16 29.47 -8.77
CA LYS A 11 1.52 29.74 -8.26
C LYS A 11 2.55 28.74 -8.80
N ASN A 12 2.10 27.64 -9.43
CA ASN A 12 2.95 26.55 -9.87
C ASN A 12 3.31 26.65 -11.36
N TRP A 13 4.51 26.19 -11.71
CA TRP A 13 4.89 25.97 -13.10
C TRP A 13 4.01 24.90 -13.74
N ILE A 14 3.48 25.17 -14.93
CA ILE A 14 2.66 24.22 -15.69
C ILE A 14 3.53 23.58 -16.78
N ALA A 15 3.63 22.26 -16.78
CA ALA A 15 4.24 21.50 -17.84
C ALA A 15 3.27 21.37 -19.04
N CYS A 16 3.77 21.71 -20.21
CA CYS A 16 3.10 21.58 -21.50
C CYS A 16 3.87 20.54 -22.34
N PHE A 17 3.24 19.42 -22.66
CA PHE A 17 3.87 18.32 -23.41
C PHE A 17 2.88 17.68 -24.36
N ARG A 18 3.38 16.90 -25.32
CA ARG A 18 2.56 16.19 -26.31
C ARG A 18 2.54 14.70 -26.03
N SER A 19 1.36 14.11 -26.14
CA SER A 19 1.16 12.66 -26.10
C SER A 19 1.48 12.01 -27.45
N LEU A 20 1.61 10.68 -27.46
CA LEU A 20 1.73 9.86 -28.66
C LEU A 20 0.60 10.14 -29.67
N ASP A 21 -0.61 10.44 -29.18
CA ASP A 21 -1.78 10.81 -30.00
C ASP A 21 -1.69 12.23 -30.61
N GLY A 22 -0.55 12.93 -30.49
CA GLY A 22 -0.33 14.29 -30.97
C GLY A 22 -1.02 15.39 -30.14
N LYS A 23 -1.88 15.02 -29.19
CA LYS A 23 -2.61 15.94 -28.31
C LYS A 23 -1.68 16.64 -27.32
N GLN A 24 -1.92 17.93 -27.10
CA GLN A 24 -1.19 18.72 -26.11
C GLN A 24 -1.86 18.60 -24.74
N HIS A 25 -1.06 18.31 -23.72
CA HIS A 25 -1.51 18.22 -22.33
C HIS A 25 -0.83 19.29 -21.50
N ASN A 26 -1.62 19.87 -20.58
CA ASN A 26 -1.14 20.81 -19.58
C ASN A 26 -1.32 20.16 -18.20
N ARG A 27 -0.24 20.06 -17.43
CA ARG A 27 -0.24 19.51 -16.06
C ARG A 27 0.57 20.38 -15.13
N SER A 28 0.08 20.57 -13.91
CA SER A 28 0.84 21.27 -12.88
C SER A 28 2.05 20.44 -12.48
N THR A 29 3.23 21.07 -12.42
CA THR A 29 4.44 20.44 -11.86
C THR A 29 4.41 20.41 -10.33
N LYS A 30 3.46 21.12 -9.70
CA LYS A 30 3.38 21.40 -8.26
C LYS A 30 4.61 22.13 -7.68
N ILE A 31 5.52 22.61 -8.53
CA ILE A 31 6.65 23.43 -8.10
C ILE A 31 6.25 24.91 -8.20
N PRO A 32 6.28 25.67 -7.08
CA PRO A 32 5.92 27.08 -7.09
C PRO A 32 6.98 27.93 -7.79
N ASP A 33 6.56 28.98 -8.49
CA ASP A 33 7.39 30.06 -9.02
C ASP A 33 7.62 31.14 -7.95
N SER A 34 8.15 30.74 -6.81
CA SER A 34 8.39 31.60 -5.65
C SER A 34 9.86 31.69 -5.28
N GLY A 35 10.25 32.80 -4.66
CA GLY A 35 11.59 32.99 -4.11
C GLY A 35 12.43 34.02 -4.86
N ASN A 36 13.69 34.12 -4.45
CA ASN A 36 14.70 34.97 -5.07
C ASN A 36 15.14 34.44 -6.45
N SER A 37 15.98 35.20 -7.17
CA SER A 37 16.38 34.85 -8.56
C SER A 37 17.02 33.45 -8.65
N LYS A 38 17.82 33.06 -7.64
CA LYS A 38 18.51 31.76 -7.58
C LYS A 38 17.52 30.62 -7.30
N GLU A 39 16.66 30.78 -6.30
CA GLU A 39 15.61 29.80 -5.97
C GLU A 39 14.64 29.58 -7.11
N ARG A 40 14.27 30.63 -7.85
CA ARG A 40 13.45 30.52 -9.06
C ARG A 40 14.15 29.77 -10.17
N ALA A 41 15.45 29.98 -10.37
CA ALA A 41 16.23 29.24 -11.36
C ALA A 41 16.26 27.73 -11.01
N ASP A 42 16.47 27.39 -9.75
CA ASP A 42 16.47 25.99 -9.28
C ASP A 42 15.07 25.36 -9.33
N ALA A 43 14.03 26.11 -8.97
CA ALA A 43 12.63 25.70 -9.12
C ALA A 43 12.27 25.44 -10.58
N LYS A 44 12.67 26.33 -11.49
CA LYS A 44 12.46 26.17 -12.94
C LYS A 44 13.18 24.94 -13.48
N ARG A 45 14.41 24.66 -13.01
CA ARG A 45 15.18 23.48 -13.41
C ARG A 45 14.48 22.18 -13.01
N ARG A 46 14.02 22.11 -11.75
CA ARG A 46 13.22 20.99 -11.24
C ARG A 46 11.90 20.83 -11.98
N ALA A 47 11.21 21.94 -12.27
CA ALA A 47 9.96 21.93 -13.02
C ALA A 47 10.16 21.42 -14.45
N GLN A 48 11.27 21.79 -15.10
CA GLN A 48 11.59 21.34 -16.45
C GLN A 48 11.86 19.83 -16.48
N GLN A 49 12.59 19.29 -15.50
CA GLN A 49 12.79 17.84 -15.38
C GLN A 49 11.47 17.08 -15.25
N ILE A 50 10.49 17.62 -14.51
CA ILE A 50 9.15 17.03 -14.40
C ILE A 50 8.42 17.11 -15.75
N ALA A 51 8.51 18.24 -16.46
CA ALA A 51 7.89 18.42 -17.77
C ALA A 51 8.44 17.44 -18.82
N ASP A 52 9.77 17.28 -18.88
CA ASP A 52 10.43 16.34 -19.79
C ASP A 52 10.02 14.89 -19.49
N ARG A 53 9.85 14.55 -18.21
CA ARG A 53 9.36 13.22 -17.80
C ARG A 53 7.91 12.98 -18.23
N PHE A 54 7.03 13.97 -18.09
CA PHE A 54 5.66 13.85 -18.59
C PHE A 54 5.62 13.59 -20.10
N GLU A 55 6.49 14.25 -20.87
CA GLU A 55 6.59 14.00 -22.31
C GLU A 55 7.07 12.57 -22.59
N ARG A 56 8.10 12.08 -21.88
CA ARG A 56 8.60 10.71 -22.04
C ARG A 56 7.54 9.65 -21.71
N ILE A 57 6.78 9.85 -20.63
CA ILE A 57 5.64 8.99 -20.26
C ILE A 57 4.59 9.01 -21.38
N ALA A 58 4.17 10.21 -21.80
CA ALA A 58 3.08 10.39 -22.75
C ALA A 58 3.42 9.90 -24.17
N ARG A 59 4.72 9.82 -24.51
CA ARG A 59 5.22 9.22 -25.76
C ARG A 59 5.39 7.71 -25.68
N GLY A 60 5.14 7.08 -24.54
CA GLY A 60 5.33 5.64 -24.38
C GLY A 60 6.80 5.20 -24.42
N GLU A 61 7.73 6.12 -24.14
CA GLU A 61 9.17 5.81 -24.11
C GLU A 61 9.57 5.00 -22.87
N LEU A 62 8.66 4.87 -21.89
CA LEU A 62 8.80 4.01 -20.73
C LEU A 62 8.28 2.61 -21.04
N LYS A 63 9.13 1.82 -21.69
CA LYS A 63 8.78 0.46 -22.12
C LYS A 63 9.00 -0.61 -21.04
N ARG A 64 9.67 -0.26 -19.93
CA ARG A 64 10.05 -1.19 -18.87
C ARG A 64 9.33 -0.88 -17.56
N GLU A 65 8.89 -1.93 -16.89
CA GLU A 65 8.22 -1.85 -15.58
C GLU A 65 9.10 -1.19 -14.51
N SER A 66 10.43 -1.36 -14.59
CA SER A 66 11.40 -0.70 -13.70
C SER A 66 11.31 0.83 -13.76
N ASP A 67 11.12 1.38 -14.97
CA ASP A 67 11.11 2.82 -15.20
C ASP A 67 9.80 3.43 -14.67
N LEU A 68 8.69 2.66 -14.71
CA LEU A 68 7.41 3.00 -14.09
C LEU A 68 7.48 2.97 -12.56
N ARG A 69 8.08 1.92 -11.97
CA ARG A 69 8.25 1.80 -10.51
C ARG A 69 9.09 2.93 -9.93
N GLN A 70 10.17 3.31 -10.61
CA GLN A 70 11.04 4.39 -10.16
C GLN A 70 10.32 5.76 -10.15
N ILE A 71 9.44 6.00 -11.12
CA ILE A 71 8.60 7.20 -11.16
C ILE A 71 7.57 7.21 -10.03
N VAL A 72 6.96 6.07 -9.70
CA VAL A 72 6.03 5.96 -8.57
C VAL A 72 6.74 6.27 -7.24
N ILE A 73 7.95 5.72 -7.04
CA ILE A 73 8.77 5.98 -5.85
C ILE A 73 9.16 7.47 -5.77
N GLU A 74 9.57 8.09 -6.88
CA GLU A 74 9.94 9.50 -6.91
C GLU A 74 8.73 10.44 -6.73
N ILE A 75 7.56 10.11 -7.27
CA ILE A 75 6.30 10.86 -7.02
C ILE A 75 5.85 10.72 -5.57
N ALA A 76 6.02 9.53 -4.97
CA ALA A 76 5.78 9.34 -3.55
C ALA A 76 6.72 10.21 -2.71
N GLY A 77 8.01 10.32 -3.09
CA GLY A 77 8.98 11.21 -2.45
C GLY A 77 8.66 12.71 -2.58
N LEU A 78 8.09 13.13 -3.71
CA LEU A 78 7.64 14.53 -3.91
C LEU A 78 6.35 14.86 -3.15
N SER A 79 5.54 13.85 -2.83
CA SER A 79 4.29 13.99 -2.06
C SER A 79 4.51 14.00 -0.54
N SER A 80 5.75 13.86 -0.07
CA SER A 80 6.16 13.80 1.34
C SER A 80 5.88 15.08 2.16
N ALA A 81 5.17 16.08 1.62
CA ALA A 81 4.68 17.24 2.37
C ALA A 81 3.34 16.97 3.11
N THR A 82 2.84 15.73 3.07
CA THR A 82 1.77 15.28 3.96
C THR A 82 2.24 14.01 4.62
N GLU A 83 2.93 14.16 5.76
CA GLU A 83 3.10 13.09 6.75
C GLU A 83 1.72 12.76 7.33
N ALA A 84 0.84 12.18 6.52
CA ALA A 84 -0.22 11.36 7.06
C ALA A 84 0.51 10.15 7.66
N LYS A 85 0.77 10.20 8.96
CA LYS A 85 1.39 9.10 9.70
C LYS A 85 0.64 7.82 9.32
N ALA A 86 1.31 6.95 8.56
CA ALA A 86 0.70 5.73 8.10
C ALA A 86 0.32 4.91 9.33
N GLN A 87 -0.94 4.45 9.39
CA GLN A 87 -1.37 3.61 10.50
C GLN A 87 -0.50 2.34 10.53
N THR A 88 0.07 2.04 11.70
CA THR A 88 0.89 0.84 11.88
C THR A 88 0.03 -0.43 11.89
N VAL A 89 0.62 -1.60 11.65
CA VAL A 89 -0.08 -2.90 11.76
C VAL A 89 -0.73 -3.05 13.15
N ARG A 90 0.01 -2.70 14.20
CA ARG A 90 -0.47 -2.74 15.58
C ARG A 90 -1.68 -1.84 15.80
N GLU A 91 -1.57 -0.56 15.44
CA GLU A 91 -2.69 0.40 15.54
C GLU A 91 -3.90 -0.07 14.72
N PHE A 92 -3.68 -0.59 13.51
CA PHE A 92 -4.75 -1.11 12.65
C PHE A 92 -5.55 -2.23 13.29
N TYR A 93 -4.87 -3.24 13.85
CA TYR A 93 -5.56 -4.35 14.49
C TYR A 93 -6.25 -3.94 15.79
N PHE A 94 -5.67 -3.02 16.57
CA PHE A 94 -6.34 -2.50 17.76
C PHE A 94 -7.62 -1.73 17.42
N ASP A 95 -7.58 -0.85 16.43
CA ASP A 95 -8.77 -0.13 15.96
C ASP A 95 -9.85 -1.10 15.45
N TRP A 96 -9.44 -2.16 14.75
CA TRP A 96 -10.36 -3.18 14.28
C TRP A 96 -11.01 -3.96 15.44
N LEU A 97 -10.22 -4.34 16.46
CA LEU A 97 -10.73 -5.02 17.65
C LEU A 97 -11.72 -4.14 18.41
N GLU A 98 -11.42 -2.85 18.57
CA GLU A 98 -12.31 -1.90 19.25
C GLU A 98 -13.59 -1.69 18.44
N ALA A 99 -13.50 -1.58 17.11
CA ALA A 99 -14.69 -1.55 16.26
C ALA A 99 -15.56 -2.79 16.44
N LYS A 100 -14.98 -3.99 16.54
CA LYS A 100 -15.72 -5.24 16.81
C LYS A 100 -16.37 -5.28 18.17
N ARG A 101 -15.70 -4.73 19.18
CA ARG A 101 -16.26 -4.57 20.52
C ARG A 101 -17.48 -3.65 20.50
N MET A 102 -17.38 -2.50 19.82
CA MET A 102 -18.46 -1.53 19.68
C MET A 102 -19.64 -2.05 18.84
N GLU A 103 -19.37 -2.95 17.88
CA GLU A 103 -20.40 -3.69 17.13
C GLU A 103 -21.15 -4.74 17.98
N GLY A 104 -20.77 -4.96 19.25
CA GLY A 104 -21.47 -5.84 20.17
C GLY A 104 -21.16 -7.33 19.97
N ILE A 105 -19.95 -7.67 19.51
CA ILE A 105 -19.54 -9.07 19.41
C ILE A 105 -19.53 -9.76 20.80
N ALA A 106 -19.94 -11.03 20.86
CA ALA A 106 -19.93 -11.80 22.11
C ALA A 106 -18.52 -11.87 22.74
N GLU A 107 -18.44 -11.79 24.07
CA GLU A 107 -17.18 -11.72 24.83
C GLU A 107 -16.22 -12.88 24.51
N GLY A 108 -16.73 -14.10 24.39
CA GLY A 108 -15.91 -15.27 24.03
C GLY A 108 -15.33 -15.20 22.61
N SER A 109 -16.01 -14.51 21.69
CA SER A 109 -15.49 -14.23 20.34
C SER A 109 -14.48 -13.09 20.36
N MET A 110 -14.71 -12.06 21.19
CA MET A 110 -13.77 -10.95 21.39
C MET A 110 -12.43 -11.43 21.95
N SER A 111 -12.47 -12.24 23.01
CA SER A 111 -11.29 -12.86 23.63
C SER A 111 -10.50 -13.70 22.61
N ARG A 112 -11.19 -14.48 21.79
CA ARG A 112 -10.56 -15.25 20.70
C ARG A 112 -9.90 -14.34 19.67
N TYR A 113 -10.57 -13.28 19.24
CA TYR A 113 -10.03 -12.38 18.22
C TYR A 113 -8.78 -11.66 18.73
N LYS A 114 -8.83 -11.16 19.97
CA LYS A 114 -7.69 -10.56 20.64
C LYS A 114 -6.52 -11.54 20.73
N GLY A 115 -6.75 -12.76 21.19
CA GLY A 115 -5.69 -13.77 21.31
C GLY A 115 -5.03 -14.14 19.98
N VAL A 116 -5.80 -14.16 18.88
CA VAL A 116 -5.23 -14.38 17.53
C VAL A 116 -4.40 -13.19 17.06
N VAL A 117 -4.90 -11.97 17.27
CA VAL A 117 -4.18 -10.74 16.89
C VAL A 117 -2.88 -10.63 17.68
N ASP A 118 -2.93 -10.82 19.00
CA ASP A 118 -1.75 -10.73 19.87
C ASP A 118 -0.67 -11.74 19.42
N ALA A 119 -1.06 -13.00 19.18
CA ALA A 119 -0.14 -14.03 18.70
C ALA A 119 0.47 -13.71 17.32
N PHE A 120 -0.28 -13.04 16.43
CA PHE A 120 0.23 -12.61 15.14
C PHE A 120 1.23 -11.46 15.26
N LEU A 121 0.91 -10.44 16.09
CA LEU A 121 1.79 -9.31 16.34
C LEU A 121 3.09 -9.74 17.02
N GLU A 122 3.02 -10.69 17.97
CA GLU A 122 4.21 -11.28 18.60
C GLU A 122 5.17 -11.92 17.59
N GLN A 123 4.64 -12.60 16.55
CA GLN A 123 5.48 -13.18 15.50
C GLN A 123 6.09 -12.12 14.58
N LEU A 124 5.43 -10.97 14.41
CA LEU A 124 5.94 -9.89 13.56
C LEU A 124 7.11 -9.11 14.19
N ILE A 125 7.31 -9.20 15.51
CA ILE A 125 8.38 -8.58 16.32
C ILE A 125 8.60 -7.10 15.96
N ASP A 126 9.46 -6.80 14.98
CA ASP A 126 9.85 -5.45 14.56
C ASP A 126 8.98 -4.88 13.44
N ARG A 127 8.19 -5.72 12.76
CA ARG A 127 7.35 -5.31 11.62
C ARG A 127 5.95 -4.86 12.01
N ASP A 128 5.57 -4.96 13.27
CA ASP A 128 4.25 -4.52 13.74
C ASP A 128 4.10 -2.97 13.75
N ALA A 129 5.22 -2.25 13.83
CA ALA A 129 5.32 -0.81 13.70
C ALA A 129 5.39 -0.34 12.23
N ALA A 130 5.48 -1.26 11.27
CA ALA A 130 5.43 -0.91 9.85
C ALA A 130 4.00 -0.48 9.45
N PRO A 131 3.84 0.27 8.34
CA PRO A 131 2.52 0.59 7.78
C PRO A 131 1.70 -0.69 7.54
N PHE A 132 0.43 -0.69 7.93
CA PHE A 132 -0.40 -1.90 7.83
C PHE A 132 -0.59 -2.40 6.38
N ASP A 133 -0.56 -1.49 5.41
CA ASP A 133 -0.62 -1.78 3.98
C ASP A 133 0.69 -2.34 3.40
N SER A 134 1.77 -2.40 4.20
CA SER A 134 3.05 -3.00 3.82
C SER A 134 3.13 -4.51 4.05
N LEU A 135 2.14 -5.12 4.73
CA LEU A 135 2.11 -6.57 4.91
C LEU A 135 1.81 -7.27 3.59
N SER A 136 2.60 -8.29 3.32
CA SER A 136 2.50 -9.13 2.13
C SER A 136 1.78 -10.44 2.44
N GLN A 137 1.42 -11.19 1.40
CA GLN A 137 0.89 -12.54 1.56
C GLN A 137 1.89 -13.48 2.28
N ASP A 138 3.18 -13.26 2.08
CA ASP A 138 4.26 -14.08 2.66
C ASP A 138 4.32 -13.96 4.19
N ASP A 139 4.02 -12.79 4.73
CA ASP A 139 3.94 -12.56 6.19
C ASP A 139 2.87 -13.46 6.84
N PHE A 140 1.71 -13.62 6.18
CA PHE A 140 0.63 -14.48 6.66
C PHE A 140 0.90 -15.96 6.43
N GLU A 141 1.57 -16.33 5.34
CA GLU A 141 1.95 -17.72 5.07
C GLU A 141 3.05 -18.17 6.05
N THR A 142 4.02 -17.30 6.36
CA THR A 142 5.04 -17.55 7.38
C THR A 142 4.42 -17.74 8.75
N TYR A 143 3.43 -16.93 9.13
CA TYR A 143 2.64 -17.14 10.34
C TYR A 143 1.90 -18.48 10.34
N ARG A 144 1.29 -18.83 9.21
CA ARG A 144 0.57 -20.10 9.05
C ARG A 144 1.50 -21.30 9.21
N LEU A 145 2.69 -21.27 8.60
CA LEU A 145 3.68 -22.34 8.66
C LEU A 145 4.27 -22.48 10.07
N ALA A 146 4.63 -21.36 10.71
CA ALA A 146 5.14 -21.37 12.08
C ALA A 146 4.17 -22.04 13.07
N MET A 147 2.87 -21.80 12.94
CA MET A 147 1.88 -22.49 13.78
C MET A 147 1.76 -23.98 13.49
N LEU A 148 1.89 -24.40 12.22
CA LEU A 148 1.87 -25.82 11.85
C LEU A 148 3.10 -26.53 12.41
N ASP A 149 4.27 -25.91 12.31
CA ASP A 149 5.53 -26.44 12.86
C ASP A 149 5.49 -26.51 14.39
N ALA A 150 4.79 -25.58 15.05
CA ALA A 150 4.48 -25.63 16.48
C ALA A 150 3.42 -26.68 16.86
N GLY A 151 2.98 -27.53 15.92
CA GLY A 151 2.06 -28.64 16.18
C GLY A 151 0.59 -28.22 16.33
N ARG A 152 0.21 -27.01 15.92
CA ARG A 152 -1.20 -26.59 15.98
C ARG A 152 -2.04 -27.33 14.94
N SER A 153 -3.24 -27.72 15.33
CA SER A 153 -4.17 -28.41 14.44
C SER A 153 -4.54 -27.54 13.24
N THR A 154 -4.73 -28.15 12.07
CA THR A 154 -5.14 -27.42 10.86
C THR A 154 -6.39 -26.56 11.10
N PRO A 155 -7.47 -27.05 11.74
CA PRO A 155 -8.63 -26.21 12.04
C PRO A 155 -8.31 -24.97 12.87
N THR A 156 -7.39 -25.08 13.83
CA THR A 156 -6.92 -23.93 14.63
C THR A 156 -6.21 -22.92 13.75
N VAL A 157 -5.25 -23.37 12.95
CA VAL A 157 -4.47 -22.54 12.02
C VAL A 157 -5.39 -21.81 11.02
N SER A 158 -6.34 -22.55 10.44
CA SER A 158 -7.39 -22.03 9.57
C SER A 158 -8.19 -20.90 10.22
N ASN A 159 -8.55 -21.07 11.49
CA ASN A 159 -9.35 -20.10 12.23
C ASN A 159 -8.57 -18.82 12.49
N HIS A 160 -7.28 -18.92 12.84
CA HIS A 160 -6.41 -17.75 13.00
C HIS A 160 -6.34 -16.93 11.70
N ILE A 161 -6.02 -17.57 10.57
CA ILE A 161 -5.97 -16.88 9.27
C ILE A 161 -7.31 -16.27 8.89
N LYS A 162 -8.43 -16.93 9.22
CA LYS A 162 -9.78 -16.41 8.98
C LYS A 162 -10.05 -15.13 9.78
N ILE A 163 -9.65 -15.08 11.05
CA ILE A 163 -9.83 -13.90 11.91
C ILE A 163 -8.99 -12.74 11.38
N LEU A 164 -7.72 -12.96 11.06
CA LEU A 164 -6.84 -11.93 10.48
C LEU A 164 -7.39 -11.39 9.14
N ARG A 165 -7.94 -12.29 8.31
CA ARG A 165 -8.59 -11.92 7.03
C ARG A 165 -9.78 -10.98 7.22
N PHE A 166 -10.57 -11.14 8.27
CA PHE A 166 -11.72 -10.25 8.49
C PHE A 166 -11.31 -8.78 8.65
N ALA A 167 -10.16 -8.51 9.26
CA ALA A 167 -9.62 -7.15 9.36
C ALA A 167 -9.28 -6.58 7.98
N TYR A 168 -8.48 -7.30 7.18
CA TYR A 168 -8.05 -6.83 5.85
C TYR A 168 -9.20 -6.77 4.83
N THR A 169 -10.13 -7.72 4.87
CA THR A 169 -11.33 -7.67 4.04
C THR A 169 -12.16 -6.40 4.34
N ARG A 170 -12.30 -6.02 5.62
CA ARG A 170 -12.96 -4.78 6.02
C ARG A 170 -12.19 -3.55 5.55
N ALA A 171 -10.86 -3.54 5.71
CA ALA A 171 -10.01 -2.44 5.22
C ALA A 171 -10.15 -2.24 3.71
N ARG A 172 -10.22 -3.33 2.94
CA ARG A 172 -10.46 -3.30 1.49
C ARG A 172 -11.84 -2.73 1.15
N GLN A 173 -12.90 -3.16 1.85
CA GLN A 173 -14.26 -2.63 1.66
C GLN A 173 -14.35 -1.13 1.94
N LEU A 174 -13.52 -0.61 2.85
CA LEU A 174 -13.40 0.80 3.16
C LEU A 174 -12.41 1.56 2.25
N ASN A 175 -11.91 0.92 1.18
CA ASN A 175 -10.92 1.47 0.25
C ASN A 175 -9.62 1.95 0.91
N ARG A 176 -9.26 1.37 2.07
CA ARG A 176 -8.01 1.69 2.78
C ARG A 176 -6.80 0.96 2.18
N ILE A 177 -7.05 -0.13 1.45
CA ILE A 177 -6.07 -0.93 0.71
C ILE A 177 -6.68 -1.33 -0.63
N SER A 178 -5.83 -1.45 -1.66
CA SER A 178 -6.26 -1.92 -2.98
C SER A 178 -6.34 -3.44 -3.08
N TYR A 179 -5.51 -4.15 -2.30
CA TYR A 179 -5.39 -5.61 -2.30
C TYR A 179 -5.43 -6.16 -0.87
N ASP A 180 -6.11 -7.29 -0.68
CA ASP A 180 -6.14 -8.00 0.60
C ASP A 180 -4.99 -9.02 0.63
N PRO A 181 -3.92 -8.81 1.41
CA PRO A 181 -2.75 -9.68 1.46
C PRO A 181 -3.07 -11.08 2.00
N THR A 182 -4.19 -11.25 2.69
CA THR A 182 -4.60 -12.55 3.21
C THR A 182 -5.33 -13.39 2.17
N ALA A 183 -5.77 -12.83 1.04
CA ALA A 183 -6.68 -13.50 0.10
C ALA A 183 -6.10 -14.80 -0.48
N GLY A 184 -4.80 -14.83 -0.78
CA GLY A 184 -4.10 -16.00 -1.33
C GLY A 184 -3.69 -17.05 -0.30
N VAL A 185 -3.83 -16.78 1.00
CA VAL A 185 -3.40 -17.69 2.06
C VAL A 185 -4.39 -18.85 2.19
N LYS A 186 -3.89 -20.09 2.14
CA LYS A 186 -4.74 -21.28 2.19
C LYS A 186 -5.41 -21.41 3.56
N GLN A 187 -6.74 -21.28 3.57
CA GLN A 187 -7.54 -21.43 4.80
C GLN A 187 -7.85 -22.87 5.17
N LYS A 188 -7.71 -23.84 4.27
CA LYS A 188 -7.89 -25.27 4.58
C LYS A 188 -6.63 -25.98 4.08
N ALA A 189 -6.08 -26.89 4.88
CA ALA A 189 -5.27 -27.93 4.26
C ALA A 189 -6.23 -28.71 3.36
N THR A 190 -5.99 -28.70 2.05
CA THR A 190 -6.57 -29.72 1.18
C THR A 190 -6.21 -31.05 1.82
N ALA A 191 -7.21 -31.84 2.23
CA ALA A 191 -6.96 -33.18 2.73
C ALA A 191 -6.11 -33.90 1.68
N ARG A 192 -4.85 -34.18 2.01
CA ARG A 192 -4.02 -35.05 1.21
C ARG A 192 -4.72 -36.41 1.32
N HIS A 193 -5.39 -36.84 0.25
CA HIS A 193 -6.18 -38.07 0.23
C HIS A 193 -5.39 -39.21 0.88
N SER A 194 -5.86 -39.64 2.04
CA SER A 194 -5.35 -40.81 2.71
C SER A 194 -5.95 -42.06 2.07
N LYS A 195 -5.04 -42.98 1.75
CA LYS A 195 -5.23 -44.41 1.40
C LYS A 195 -5.91 -44.70 0.07
N ALA A 196 -5.06 -44.97 -0.94
CA ALA A 196 -5.35 -46.06 -1.87
C ALA A 196 -5.30 -47.37 -1.06
N ALA A 197 -6.48 -47.91 -0.77
CA ALA A 197 -6.64 -49.34 -0.51
C ALA A 197 -7.08 -49.95 -1.84
N PHE A 198 -6.20 -50.75 -2.43
CA PHE A 198 -6.49 -51.90 -3.29
C PHE A 198 -5.32 -52.87 -3.18
#